data_AF-A0A7S0F9Q9-F1
#
_entry.id   AF-A0A7S0F9Q9-F1
#
_cell.length_a   1.000
_cell.length_b   1.000
_cell.length_c   1.000
_cell.angle_alpha   90.00
_cell.angle_beta   90.00
_cell.angle_gamma   90.00
#
_symmetry.space_group_name_H-M   'P 1'
#
loop_
_entity.id
_entity.type
_entity.pdbx_description
1 polymer ?
#
loop_
_entity_poly.entity_id
_entity_poly.type
_entity_poly.pdbx_seq_one_letter_code
_entity_poly.pdbx_strand_id
1 'polypeptide(L)'
;AAVGRHGYSLQFAAPALRRDKAVAMAAVCQYGNALSLVDEALRVDRELVLAAVQRSSSALRFADASLRSDRDIVLAAVGQHAYALQFASPHLQLDRGVVLHALEQDISAVELVAEAMWNDAEFVEEVTNRYGR
;
A
#
# COMPACT_ATOMS: atom_id res chain seq x y z
N ALA A 1 13.98 24.45 -16.68
CA ALA A 1 12.72 24.23 -15.95
C ALA A 1 11.71 23.60 -16.90
N ALA A 2 11.45 22.30 -16.78
CA ALA A 2 10.55 21.56 -17.68
C ALA A 2 9.69 20.54 -16.89
N VAL A 3 9.19 20.95 -15.73
CA VAL A 3 8.24 20.19 -14.91
C VAL A 3 7.04 21.08 -14.65
N GLY A 4 6.22 21.22 -15.67
CA GLY A 4 5.02 22.03 -15.60
C GLY A 4 4.09 21.64 -16.74
N ARG A 5 3.37 20.53 -16.58
CA ARG A 5 1.92 20.40 -16.86
C ARG A 5 1.40 19.02 -17.22
N HIS A 6 2.22 17.99 -17.40
CA HIS A 6 1.68 16.69 -17.82
C HIS A 6 2.28 15.54 -17.02
N GLY A 7 1.54 15.08 -16.00
CA GLY A 7 1.81 13.83 -15.28
C GLY A 7 1.75 12.55 -16.14
N TYR A 8 1.49 12.69 -17.45
CA TYR A 8 1.38 11.59 -18.42
C TYR A 8 2.70 11.15 -19.05
N SER A 9 3.83 11.80 -18.74
CA SER A 9 5.07 11.55 -19.49
C SER A 9 6.03 10.57 -18.84
N LEU A 10 5.79 9.96 -17.67
CA LEU A 10 6.75 8.99 -17.10
C LEU A 10 6.91 7.71 -17.95
N GLN A 11 5.83 7.24 -18.59
CA GLN A 11 5.89 6.09 -19.48
C GLN A 11 6.75 6.36 -20.73
N PHE A 12 6.85 7.61 -21.18
CA PHE A 12 7.65 8.03 -22.33
C PHE A 12 8.90 8.84 -21.94
N ALA A 13 9.11 9.07 -20.65
CA ALA A 13 10.25 9.81 -20.14
C ALA A 13 11.51 8.98 -20.38
N ALA A 14 12.60 9.68 -20.73
CA ALA A 14 13.91 9.06 -20.85
C ALA A 14 14.22 8.24 -19.58
N PRO A 15 14.88 7.07 -19.67
CA PRO A 15 15.19 6.23 -18.52
C PRO A 15 15.83 6.98 -17.33
N ALA A 16 16.61 8.03 -17.63
CA ALA A 16 17.20 8.92 -16.63
C ALA A 16 16.17 9.64 -15.73
N LEU A 17 15.02 10.04 -16.28
CA LEU A 17 13.97 10.76 -15.54
C LEU A 17 13.15 9.83 -14.63
N ARG A 18 13.12 8.52 -14.92
CA ARG A 18 12.50 7.51 -14.03
C ARG A 18 13.33 7.22 -12.78
N ARG A 19 14.60 7.65 -12.79
CA ARG A 19 15.56 7.57 -11.68
C ARG A 19 15.68 8.86 -10.88
N ASP A 20 15.03 9.92 -11.34
CA ASP A 20 15.03 11.20 -10.63
C ASP A 20 13.96 11.16 -9.53
N LYS A 21 14.39 11.17 -8.27
CA LYS A 21 13.49 11.13 -7.11
C LYS A 21 12.53 12.33 -7.08
N ALA A 22 12.95 13.52 -7.51
CA ALA A 22 12.07 14.69 -7.51
C ALA A 22 10.97 14.57 -8.57
N VAL A 23 11.31 14.07 -9.76
CA VAL A 23 10.32 13.77 -10.80
C VAL A 23 9.37 12.65 -10.36
N ALA A 24 9.91 11.58 -9.77
CA ALA A 24 9.12 10.49 -9.21
C ALA A 24 8.16 11.00 -8.13
N MET A 25 8.63 11.84 -7.20
CA MET A 25 7.83 12.43 -6.14
C MET A 25 6.68 13.28 -6.71
N ALA A 26 7.00 14.16 -7.66
CA ALA A 26 5.99 15.00 -8.32
C ALA A 26 4.92 14.17 -9.05
N ALA A 27 5.29 12.99 -9.58
CA ALA A 27 4.35 12.09 -10.23
C ALA A 27 3.48 11.33 -9.22
N VAL A 28 4.06 10.73 -8.17
CA VAL A 28 3.27 9.97 -7.17
C VAL A 28 2.36 10.89 -6.35
N CYS A 29 2.76 12.13 -6.10
CA CYS A 29 1.89 13.12 -5.46
C CYS A 29 0.65 13.46 -6.28
N GLN A 30 0.71 13.34 -7.61
CA GLN A 30 -0.45 13.52 -8.50
C GLN A 30 -1.23 12.22 -8.71
N TYR A 31 -0.52 11.11 -8.91
CA TYR A 31 -1.08 9.79 -9.18
C TYR A 31 -0.28 8.72 -8.42
N GLY A 32 -0.80 8.18 -7.31
CA GLY A 32 -0.05 7.25 -6.46
C GLY A 32 0.46 6.00 -7.22
N ASN A 33 -0.32 5.52 -8.20
CA ASN A 33 0.05 4.37 -9.03
C ASN A 33 1.19 4.67 -10.03
N ALA A 34 1.64 5.93 -10.14
CA ALA A 34 2.85 6.29 -10.89
C ALA A 34 4.11 5.62 -10.34
N LEU A 35 4.08 5.11 -9.10
CA LEU A 35 5.15 4.29 -8.54
C LEU A 35 5.52 3.09 -9.45
N SER A 36 4.55 2.54 -10.19
CA SER A 36 4.78 1.47 -11.18
C SER A 36 5.68 1.86 -12.36
N LEU A 37 5.84 3.17 -12.62
CA LEU A 37 6.64 3.71 -13.72
C LEU A 37 8.03 4.15 -13.28
N VAL A 38 8.25 4.24 -11.97
CA VAL A 38 9.53 4.60 -11.37
C VAL A 38 10.48 3.39 -11.46
N ASP A 39 11.78 3.66 -11.62
CA ASP A 39 12.85 2.66 -11.55
C ASP A 39 12.79 1.88 -10.22
N GLU A 40 13.09 0.58 -10.27
CA GLU A 40 13.02 -0.30 -9.10
C GLU A 40 13.91 0.17 -7.96
N ALA A 41 15.06 0.80 -8.26
CA ALA A 41 15.96 1.35 -7.25
C ALA A 41 15.33 2.47 -6.39
N LEU A 42 14.25 3.10 -6.86
CA LEU A 42 13.50 4.09 -6.07
C LEU A 42 12.25 3.50 -5.42
N ARG A 43 11.80 2.29 -5.79
CA ARG A 43 10.63 1.64 -5.16
C ARG A 43 10.92 1.10 -3.76
N VAL A 44 12.18 1.14 -3.34
CA VAL A 44 12.65 0.90 -1.96
C VAL A 44 12.77 2.21 -1.16
N ASP A 45 12.59 3.37 -1.78
CA ASP A 45 12.58 4.65 -1.08
C ASP A 45 11.29 4.78 -0.27
N ARG A 46 11.43 4.65 1.06
CA ARG A 46 10.31 4.68 2.02
C ARG A 46 9.46 5.93 1.89
N GLU A 47 10.07 7.10 1.70
CA GLU A 47 9.35 8.37 1.60
C GLU A 47 8.53 8.43 0.31
N LEU A 48 9.11 8.01 -0.81
CA LEU A 48 8.42 7.95 -2.10
C LEU A 48 7.23 6.97 -2.05
N VAL A 49 7.44 5.77 -1.48
CA VAL A 49 6.38 4.77 -1.35
C VAL A 49 5.28 5.26 -0.41
N LEU A 50 5.64 5.89 0.71
CA LEU A 50 4.65 6.42 1.64
C LEU A 50 3.81 7.53 0.96
N ALA A 51 4.44 8.44 0.22
CA ALA A 51 3.72 9.47 -0.54
C ALA A 51 2.79 8.85 -1.61
N ALA A 52 3.25 7.78 -2.28
CA ALA A 52 2.44 7.05 -3.26
C ALA A 52 1.23 6.37 -2.61
N VAL A 53 1.44 5.69 -1.48
CA VAL A 53 0.41 5.01 -0.71
C VAL A 53 -0.62 6.00 -0.18
N GLN A 54 -0.19 7.14 0.37
CA GLN A 54 -1.08 8.21 0.83
C GLN A 54 -1.96 8.81 -0.29
N ARG A 55 -1.53 8.68 -1.55
CA ARG A 55 -2.32 9.10 -2.71
C ARG A 55 -3.23 7.98 -3.24
N SER A 56 -2.77 6.73 -3.17
CA SER A 56 -3.48 5.54 -3.64
C SER A 56 -2.99 4.34 -2.85
N SER A 57 -3.84 3.77 -1.99
CA SER A 57 -3.48 2.58 -1.20
C SER A 57 -3.02 1.41 -2.08
N SER A 58 -3.57 1.27 -3.28
CA SER A 58 -3.18 0.25 -4.26
C SER A 58 -1.74 0.41 -4.77
N ALA A 59 -1.08 1.57 -4.55
CA ALA A 59 0.32 1.77 -4.91
C ALA A 59 1.26 0.83 -4.13
N LEU A 60 0.84 0.33 -2.97
CA LEU A 60 1.60 -0.65 -2.16
C LEU A 60 2.04 -1.87 -2.99
N ARG A 61 1.25 -2.30 -3.99
CA ARG A 61 1.59 -3.43 -4.86
C ARG A 61 2.87 -3.23 -5.69
N PHE A 62 3.28 -1.98 -5.88
CA PHE A 62 4.48 -1.62 -6.66
C PHE A 62 5.68 -1.32 -5.76
N ALA A 63 5.50 -1.28 -4.43
CA ALA A 63 6.60 -1.10 -3.51
C ALA A 63 7.53 -2.32 -3.50
N ASP A 64 8.79 -2.10 -3.15
CA ASP A 64 9.72 -3.20 -2.92
C ASP A 64 9.19 -4.18 -1.86
N ALA A 65 9.60 -5.45 -1.95
CA ALA A 65 9.19 -6.49 -1.00
C ALA A 65 9.51 -6.13 0.46
N SER A 66 10.62 -5.44 0.72
CA SER A 66 10.96 -4.97 2.08
C SER A 66 9.93 -3.96 2.61
N LEU A 67 9.43 -3.06 1.76
CA LEU A 67 8.45 -2.04 2.13
C LEU A 67 7.02 -2.58 2.19
N ARG A 68 6.69 -3.65 1.45
CA ARG A 68 5.46 -4.42 1.67
C ARG A 68 5.45 -5.20 2.99
N SER A 69 6.62 -5.35 3.61
CA SER A 69 6.81 -5.87 4.96
C SER A 69 7.01 -4.76 6.01
N ASP A 70 7.01 -3.48 5.62
CA ASP A 70 7.05 -2.36 6.56
C ASP A 70 5.63 -2.13 7.11
N ARG A 71 5.47 -2.41 8.40
CA ARG A 71 4.18 -2.34 9.09
C ARG A 71 3.56 -0.94 9.03
N ASP A 72 4.35 0.13 9.11
CA ASP A 72 3.83 1.49 9.10
C ASP A 72 3.27 1.86 7.72
N ILE A 73 3.96 1.45 6.66
CA ILE A 73 3.50 1.68 5.28
C ILE A 73 2.23 0.88 5.00
N VAL A 74 2.19 -0.39 5.43
CA VAL A 74 1.01 -1.24 5.26
C VAL A 74 -0.18 -0.67 6.03
N LEU A 75 0.00 -0.24 7.28
CA LEU A 75 -1.06 0.40 8.06
C LEU A 75 -1.55 1.69 7.39
N ALA A 76 -0.66 2.51 6.82
CA ALA A 76 -1.05 3.70 6.07
C ALA A 76 -1.87 3.37 4.80
N ALA A 77 -1.60 2.23 4.15
CA ALA A 77 -2.36 1.78 2.99
C ALA A 77 -3.73 1.22 3.38
N VAL A 78 -3.75 0.34 4.37
CA VAL A 78 -4.96 -0.31 4.91
C VAL A 78 -5.90 0.71 5.55
N GLY A 79 -5.34 1.70 6.24
CA GLY A 79 -6.06 2.82 6.84
C GLY A 79 -6.85 3.67 5.84
N GLN A 80 -6.48 3.63 4.54
CA GLN A 80 -7.26 4.27 3.47
C GLN A 80 -8.27 3.31 2.85
N HIS A 81 -7.82 2.11 2.49
CA HIS A 81 -8.69 1.04 1.99
C HIS A 81 -8.16 -0.30 2.45
N ALA A 82 -9.01 -1.05 3.15
CA ALA A 82 -8.69 -2.37 3.69
C ALA A 82 -8.22 -3.36 2.60
N TYR A 83 -8.69 -3.21 1.36
CA TYR A 83 -8.24 -3.98 0.20
C TYR A 83 -6.74 -3.91 -0.09
N ALA A 84 -6.03 -2.91 0.46
CA ALA A 84 -4.57 -2.84 0.34
C ALA A 84 -3.85 -3.97 1.10
N LEU A 85 -4.51 -4.63 2.06
CA LEU A 85 -3.96 -5.74 2.83
C LEU A 85 -3.41 -6.86 1.94
N GLN A 86 -4.09 -7.18 0.84
CA GLN A 86 -3.66 -8.25 -0.08
C GLN A 86 -2.28 -7.99 -0.72
N PHE A 87 -1.81 -6.74 -0.71
CA PHE A 87 -0.51 -6.35 -1.27
C PHE A 87 0.60 -6.36 -0.22
N ALA A 88 0.27 -6.50 1.07
CA ALA A 88 1.25 -6.65 2.13
C ALA A 88 1.99 -7.98 2.02
N SER A 89 3.09 -8.12 2.75
CA SER A 89 3.80 -9.39 2.88
C SER A 89 2.92 -10.46 3.55
N PRO A 90 3.14 -11.76 3.28
CA PRO A 90 2.35 -12.84 3.89
C PRO A 90 2.32 -12.78 5.42
N HIS A 91 3.43 -12.36 6.05
CA HIS A 91 3.49 -12.21 7.50
C HIS A 91 2.58 -11.09 8.02
N LEU A 92 2.49 -9.96 7.30
CA LEU A 92 1.60 -8.85 7.69
C LEU A 92 0.14 -9.09 7.30
N GLN A 93 -0.13 -9.92 6.29
CA GLN A 93 -1.49 -10.40 5.99
C GLN A 93 -2.07 -11.27 7.12
N LEU A 94 -1.21 -11.90 7.91
CA LEU A 94 -1.56 -12.70 9.09
C LEU A 94 -1.34 -11.95 10.41
N ASP A 95 -0.89 -10.69 10.36
CA ASP A 95 -0.69 -9.88 11.55
C ASP A 95 -2.06 -9.45 12.10
N ARG A 96 -2.41 -9.96 13.28
CA ARG A 96 -3.67 -9.66 13.97
C ARG A 96 -3.92 -8.15 14.08
N GLY A 97 -2.89 -7.36 14.37
CA GLY A 97 -3.02 -5.91 14.52
C GLY A 97 -3.35 -5.21 13.20
N VAL A 98 -2.66 -5.56 12.11
CA VAL A 98 -2.92 -5.01 10.77
C VAL A 98 -4.30 -5.43 10.27
N VAL A 99 -4.67 -6.71 10.46
CA VAL A 99 -5.95 -7.26 10.01
C VAL A 99 -7.11 -6.62 10.76
N LEU A 100 -7.02 -6.53 12.10
CA LEU A 100 -8.05 -5.85 12.88
C LEU A 100 -8.18 -4.38 12.47
N HIS A 101 -7.06 -3.69 12.21
CA HIS A 101 -7.11 -2.32 11.70
C HIS A 101 -7.80 -2.22 10.33
N ALA A 102 -7.62 -3.22 9.45
CA ALA A 102 -8.34 -3.30 8.18
C ALA A 102 -9.86 -3.43 8.39
N LEU A 103 -10.26 -4.32 9.30
CA LEU A 103 -11.67 -4.56 9.64
C LEU A 103 -12.31 -3.36 10.34
N GLU A 104 -11.55 -2.59 11.11
CA GLU A 104 -11.99 -1.33 11.73
C GLU A 104 -12.36 -0.28 10.67
N GLN A 105 -11.62 -0.23 9.55
CA GLN A 105 -11.90 0.72 8.47
C GLN A 105 -13.06 0.25 7.58
N ASP A 106 -13.09 -1.04 7.23
CA ASP A 106 -14.10 -1.61 6.37
C ASP A 106 -14.33 -3.08 6.74
N ILE A 107 -15.48 -3.36 7.37
CA ILE A 107 -15.83 -4.72 7.78
C ILE A 107 -16.01 -5.67 6.60
N SER A 108 -16.27 -5.18 5.38
CA SER A 108 -16.33 -6.06 4.19
C SER A 108 -14.98 -6.71 3.87
N ALA A 109 -13.89 -6.20 4.44
CA ALA A 109 -12.56 -6.79 4.36
C ALA A 109 -12.42 -8.13 5.10
N VAL A 110 -13.44 -8.61 5.80
CA VAL A 110 -13.48 -9.99 6.33
C VAL A 110 -13.21 -11.03 5.23
N GLU A 111 -13.61 -10.75 3.99
CA GLU A 111 -13.34 -11.62 2.83
C GLU A 111 -11.86 -11.70 2.45
N LEU A 112 -11.04 -10.73 2.90
CA LEU A 112 -9.60 -10.66 2.63
C LEU A 112 -8.76 -11.35 3.70
N VAL A 113 -9.36 -11.63 4.85
CA VAL A 113 -8.68 -12.27 5.98
C VAL A 113 -8.33 -13.70 5.58
N ALA A 114 -7.06 -14.06 5.78
CA ALA A 114 -6.59 -15.39 5.43
C ALA A 114 -7.36 -16.46 6.20
N GLU A 115 -7.72 -17.55 5.51
CA GLU A 115 -8.46 -18.69 6.09
C GLU A 115 -7.81 -19.23 7.38
N ALA A 116 -6.47 -19.23 7.43
CA ALA A 116 -5.72 -19.65 8.60
C ALA A 116 -6.07 -18.85 9.88
N MET A 117 -6.45 -17.57 9.77
CA MET A 117 -6.86 -16.75 10.91
C MET A 117 -8.26 -17.08 11.40
N TRP A 118 -9.16 -17.53 10.51
CA TRP A 118 -10.50 -17.98 10.90
C TRP A 118 -10.49 -19.30 11.68
N ASN A 119 -9.38 -20.05 11.66
CA ASN A 119 -9.19 -21.23 12.50
C ASN A 119 -8.77 -20.88 13.94
N ASP A 120 -8.38 -19.63 14.21
CA ASP A 120 -8.07 -19.15 15.55
C ASP A 120 -9.35 -18.68 16.25
N ALA A 121 -9.80 -19.46 17.25
CA ALA A 121 -11.01 -19.18 18.00
C ALA A 121 -10.97 -17.82 18.71
N GLU A 122 -9.81 -17.38 19.21
CA GLU A 122 -9.69 -16.07 19.86
C GLU A 122 -9.88 -14.94 18.85
N PHE A 123 -9.36 -15.11 17.63
CA PHE A 123 -9.54 -14.12 16.56
C PHE A 123 -11.00 -14.05 16.13
N VAL A 124 -11.66 -15.19 15.91
CA VAL A 124 -13.08 -15.23 15.54
C VAL A 124 -13.96 -14.60 16.63
N GLU A 125 -13.70 -14.91 17.89
CA GLU A 125 -14.41 -14.31 19.02
C GLU A 125 -14.20 -12.79 19.08
N GLU A 126 -12.97 -12.31 18.87
CA GLU A 126 -12.69 -10.87 18.85
C GLU A 126 -13.41 -10.15 17.72
N VAL A 127 -13.36 -10.69 16.49
CA VAL A 127 -14.06 -10.09 15.33
C VAL A 127 -15.57 -10.10 15.56
N THR A 128 -16.12 -11.20 16.07
CA THR A 128 -17.56 -11.32 16.36
C THR A 128 -18.00 -10.34 17.44
N ASN A 129 -17.25 -10.22 18.54
CA ASN A 129 -17.57 -9.30 19.62
C ASN A 129 -17.46 -7.83 19.21
N ARG A 130 -16.50 -7.48 18.35
CA ARG A 130 -16.32 -6.10 17.88
C ARG A 130 -17.34 -5.69 16.81
N TYR A 131 -17.73 -6.60 15.91
CA TYR A 131 -18.44 -6.23 14.68
C TYR A 131 -19.77 -6.98 14.44
N GLY A 132 -20.09 -8.01 15.22
CA GLY A 132 -21.26 -8.87 15.02
C GLY A 132 -22.60 -8.30 15.54
N ARG A 133 -22.87 -7.01 15.35
CA ARG A 133 -24.19 -6.40 15.70
C ARG A 133 -25.18 -6.43 14.54
#